data_AF-A0A1G7KV62-F1
#
_entry.id   AF-A0A1G7KV62-F1
#
_cell.length_a   1.000
_cell.length_b   1.000
_cell.length_c   1.000
_cell.angle_alpha   90.00
_cell.angle_beta   90.00
_cell.angle_gamma   90.00
#
_symmetry.space_group_name_H-M   'P 1'
#
loop_
_entity.id
_entity.type
_entity.pdbx_description
1 polymer ?
#
loop_
_entity_poly.entity_id
_entity_poly.type
_entity_poly.pdbx_seq_one_letter_code
_entity_poly.pdbx_strand_id
1 'polypeptide(L)' 'RYEKHSTIITTNMPFSNWAEVFGSATLANAILDRLLHHSHVISIKGTSYRLKSKVEYFNSSSNAS' A
#
# COMPACT_ATOMS: atom_id res chain seq x y z
N ARG A 1 -19.83 -2.58 3.12
CA ARG A 1 -20.98 -2.91 2.25
C ARG A 1 -20.92 -1.97 1.03
N TYR A 2 -20.74 -2.50 -0.18
CA TYR A 2 -20.56 -1.74 -1.43
C TYR A 2 -21.69 -0.71 -1.65
N GLU A 3 -21.33 0.48 -2.15
CA GLU A 3 -22.21 1.64 -2.43
C GLU A 3 -23.01 2.23 -1.25
N LYS A 4 -22.70 1.82 0.00
CA LYS A 4 -23.40 2.35 1.18
C LYS A 4 -22.55 3.25 2.06
N HIS A 5 -21.23 3.02 2.07
CA HIS A 5 -20.27 3.74 2.90
C HIS A 5 -18.90 3.75 2.22
N SER A 6 -18.15 4.84 2.40
CA SER A 6 -16.76 4.94 1.94
C SER A 6 -15.87 3.88 2.63
N THR A 7 -15.00 3.23 1.86
CA THR A 7 -14.06 2.22 2.36
C THR A 7 -12.66 2.61 1.94
N ILE A 8 -11.74 2.72 2.91
CA ILE A 8 -10.31 2.95 2.64
C ILE A 8 -9.59 1.61 2.74
N ILE A 9 -8.77 1.30 1.74
CA ILE A 9 -7.95 0.08 1.68
C ILE A 9 -6.50 0.51 1.48
N THR A 10 -5.60 -0.05 2.28
CA THR A 10 -4.15 0.11 2.13
C THR A 10 -3.53 -1.21 1.76
N THR A 11 -2.66 -1.22 0.74
CA THR A 11 -1.90 -2.41 0.35
C THR A 11 -0.42 -2.03 0.15
N ASN A 12 0.47 -2.95 0.50
CA ASN A 12 1.89 -2.87 0.22
C ASN A 12 2.28 -3.60 -1.08
N MET A 13 1.31 -4.18 -1.79
CA MET A 13 1.53 -4.93 -3.03
C MET A 13 0.81 -4.25 -4.21
N PRO A 14 1.47 -4.16 -5.39
CA PRO A 14 0.82 -3.64 -6.59
C PRO A 14 -0.33 -4.55 -7.04
N PHE A 15 -1.33 -3.99 -7.69
CA PHE A 15 -2.50 -4.73 -8.18
C PHE A 15 -2.15 -5.88 -9.13
N SER A 16 -1.04 -5.78 -9.86
CA SER A 16 -0.52 -6.85 -10.72
C SER A 16 -0.26 -8.16 -9.96
N ASN A 17 0.06 -8.08 -8.67
CA ASN A 17 0.42 -9.24 -7.85
C ASN A 17 -0.79 -9.81 -7.10
N TRP A 18 -1.98 -9.21 -7.26
CA TRP A 18 -3.18 -9.65 -6.54
C TRP A 18 -3.67 -11.02 -7.00
N ALA A 19 -3.35 -11.44 -8.22
CA ALA A 19 -3.65 -12.80 -8.69
C ALA A 19 -3.02 -13.88 -7.79
N GLU A 20 -1.81 -13.63 -7.27
CA GLU A 20 -1.12 -14.52 -6.33
C GLU A 20 -1.78 -14.49 -4.95
N VAL A 21 -2.14 -13.29 -4.47
CA VAL A 21 -2.79 -13.09 -3.17
C VAL A 21 -4.17 -13.77 -3.10
N PHE A 22 -4.95 -13.70 -4.18
CA PHE A 22 -6.29 -14.27 -4.25
C PHE A 22 -6.32 -15.66 -4.91
N GLY A 23 -5.16 -16.22 -5.28
CA GLY A 23 -5.02 -17.54 -5.89
C GLY A 23 -5.61 -17.68 -7.31
N SER A 24 -6.21 -16.64 -7.88
CA SER A 24 -6.63 -16.61 -9.28
C SER A 24 -6.71 -15.19 -9.83
N ALA A 25 -6.31 -15.03 -11.10
CA ALA A 25 -6.43 -13.76 -11.81
C ALA A 25 -7.89 -13.32 -11.98
N THR A 26 -8.81 -14.27 -12.21
CA THR A 26 -10.24 -13.98 -12.38
C THR A 26 -10.85 -13.36 -11.12
N LEU A 27 -10.56 -13.92 -9.94
CA LEU A 27 -11.06 -13.37 -8.68
C LEU A 27 -10.43 -12.02 -8.37
N ALA A 28 -9.11 -11.88 -8.58
CA ALA A 28 -8.42 -10.61 -8.37
C ALA A 28 -9.02 -9.49 -9.25
N ASN A 29 -9.26 -9.77 -10.53
CA ASN A 29 -9.87 -8.83 -11.45
C ASN A 29 -11.30 -8.46 -11.05
N ALA A 30 -12.13 -9.43 -10.62
CA ALA A 30 -13.49 -9.15 -10.17
C ALA A 30 -13.55 -8.28 -8.90
N ILE A 31 -12.57 -8.43 -7.99
CA ILE A 31 -12.43 -7.57 -6.81
C ILE A 31 -11.96 -6.18 -7.23
N LEU A 32 -10.92 -6.11 -8.07
CA LEU A 32 -10.38 -4.84 -8.57
C LEU A 32 -11.44 -4.05 -9.33
N ASP A 33 -12.27 -4.69 -10.14
CA ASP A 33 -13.37 -4.05 -10.86
C ASP A 33 -14.30 -3.32 -9.90
N ARG A 34 -14.77 -4.00 -8.85
CA ARG A 34 -15.65 -3.39 -7.82
C ARG A 34 -14.96 -2.30 -7.01
N LEU A 35 -13.67 -2.44 -6.70
CA LEU A 35 -12.93 -1.45 -5.92
C LEU A 35 -12.61 -0.21 -6.75
N LEU A 36 -12.20 -0.40 -8.01
CA LEU A 36 -11.71 0.68 -8.87
C LEU A 36 -12.82 1.45 -9.56
N HIS A 37 -14.01 0.86 -9.75
CA HIS A 37 -15.14 1.50 -10.43
C HIS A 37 -15.50 2.89 -9.86
N HIS A 38 -15.39 3.08 -8.53
CA HIS A 38 -15.65 4.37 -7.87
C HIS A 38 -14.61 4.72 -6.80
N SER A 39 -13.31 4.51 -7.08
CA SER A 39 -12.24 4.86 -6.12
C SER A 39 -11.23 5.88 -6.64
N HIS A 40 -10.55 6.49 -5.69
CA HIS A 40 -9.33 7.26 -5.93
C HIS A 40 -8.12 6.42 -5.50
N VAL A 41 -7.23 6.12 -6.44
CA VAL A 41 -6.00 5.39 -6.15
C VAL A 41 -4.88 6.37 -5.81
N ILE A 42 -4.35 6.26 -4.59
CA ILE A 42 -3.22 7.06 -4.12
C ILE A 42 -1.97 6.18 -4.07
N SER A 43 -1.01 6.42 -4.95
CA SER A 43 0.28 5.73 -4.93
C SER A 43 1.22 6.41 -3.93
N ILE A 44 1.49 5.71 -2.81
CA ILE A 44 2.40 6.19 -1.78
C ILE A 44 3.82 5.73 -2.15
N LYS A 45 4.71 6.69 -2.36
CA LYS A 45 6.13 6.47 -2.65
C LYS A 45 6.98 7.18 -1.60
N GLY A 46 8.13 6.60 -1.26
CA GLY A 46 9.07 7.19 -0.32
C GLY A 46 9.70 6.15 0.61
N THR A 47 10.67 6.61 1.39
CA THR A 47 11.33 5.78 2.39
C THR A 47 10.38 5.47 3.55
N SER A 48 10.57 4.31 4.17
CA SER A 48 9.79 3.91 5.34
C SER A 48 9.93 4.95 6.45
N TYR A 49 8.81 5.50 6.93
CA TYR A 49 8.80 6.44 8.04
C TYR A 49 9.47 5.86 9.30
N ARG A 50 9.31 4.54 9.54
CA ARG A 50 9.96 3.82 10.66
C ARG A 50 11.49 3.79 10.55
N LEU A 51 12.02 3.87 9.32
CA LEU A 51 13.47 3.88 9.09
C LEU A 51 14.04 5.29 9.25
N LYS A 52 13.25 6.33 8.98
CA LYS A 52 13.67 7.74 9.11
C LYS A 52 14.22 8.04 10.51
N SER A 53 13.52 7.65 11.57
CA SER A 53 13.98 7.87 12.96
C SER A 53 15.27 7.10 13.29
N LYS A 54 15.45 5.90 12.72
CA LYS A 54 16.68 5.13 12.91
C LYS A 54 17.85 5.77 12.19
N VAL A 55 17.64 6.26 10.97
CA VAL A 55 18.66 6.98 10.20
C VAL A 55 19.06 8.27 10.90
N GLU A 56 18.12 9.04 11.43
CA GLU A 56 18.40 10.23 12.24
C GLU A 56 19.23 9.90 13.49
N TYR A 57 18.87 8.83 14.21
CA TYR A 57 19.65 8.33 15.35
C TYR A 57 21.09 7.96 14.93
N PHE A 58 21.25 7.13 13.89
CA PHE A 58 22.57 6.71 13.42
C PHE A 58 23.43 7.90 12.97
N ASN A 59 22.85 8.89 12.30
CA ASN A 59 23.56 10.08 11.84
C ASN A 59 23.97 11.00 13.00
N SER A 60 23.16 11.09 14.06
CA SER A 60 23.51 11.88 15.25
C SER A 60 24.68 11.26 16.03
N SER A 61 24.74 9.93 16.11
CA SER A 61 25.80 9.21 16.83
C SER A 61 27.14 9.20 16.07
N SER A 62 27.12 9.31 14.75
CA SER A 62 28.33 9.33 13.91
C SER A 62 28.98 10.71 13.82
N ASN A 63 28.23 11.79 14.02
CA ASN A 63 28.77 13.16 14.13
C ASN A 63 29.31 13.51 15.53
N ALA A 64 29.07 12.65 16.53
CA ALA A 64 29.54 12.82 17.91
C ALA A 64 30.86 12.07 18.21
N SER A 65 31.44 11.42 17.19
CA SER A 65 32.77 10.78 17.20
C SER A 65 33.70 11.49 16.23
#